data_AF-A0A7C4MQW5-F1
#
_entry.id   AF-A0A7C4MQW5-F1
#
_cell.length_a   1.000
_cell.length_b   1.000
_cell.length_c   1.000
_cell.angle_alpha   90.00
_cell.angle_beta   90.00
_cell.angle_gamma   90.00
#
_symmetry.space_group_name_H-M   'P 1'
#
loop_
_entity.id
_entity.type
_entity.pdbx_description
1 polymer ?
#
loop_
_entity_poly.entity_id
_entity_poly.type
_entity_poly.pdbx_seq_one_letter_code
_entity_poly.pdbx_strand_id
1 'polypeptide(L)' 'MAYTVGASSVYLLTGHGRKHLQELTIQPDFIAHDIFEASLWIMSNMTNEISR' A
#
# COMPACT_ATOMS: atom_id res chain seq x y z
N MET A 1 -9.78 -6.15 4.17
CA MET A 1 -9.88 -7.20 3.13
C MET A 1 -8.51 -7.75 2.72
N ALA A 2 -7.45 -6.94 2.52
CA ALA A 2 -6.10 -7.48 2.28
C ALA A 2 -5.47 -8.11 3.55
N TYR A 3 -5.50 -7.40 4.68
CA TYR A 3 -4.95 -7.89 5.95
C TYR A 3 -5.58 -9.23 6.40
N THR A 4 -6.87 -9.44 6.13
CA THR A 4 -7.61 -10.65 6.56
C THR A 4 -7.13 -11.93 5.90
N VAL A 5 -6.40 -11.80 4.78
CA VAL A 5 -5.85 -12.94 4.03
C VAL A 5 -4.31 -12.98 4.07
N GLY A 6 -3.69 -12.18 4.95
CA GLY A 6 -2.23 -12.11 5.08
C GLY A 6 -1.52 -11.42 3.91
N ALA A 7 -2.26 -10.68 3.07
CA ALA A 7 -1.67 -9.96 1.95
C ALA A 7 -1.23 -8.55 2.37
N SER A 8 -0.06 -8.12 1.89
CA SER A 8 0.39 -6.73 1.98
C SER A 8 -0.52 -5.80 1.18
N SER A 9 -0.63 -4.55 1.64
CA SER A 9 -1.59 -3.57 1.16
C SER A 9 -0.95 -2.20 0.97
N VAL A 10 -1.21 -1.61 -0.20
CA VAL A 10 -0.83 -0.23 -0.53
C VAL A 10 -2.09 0.60 -0.69
N TYR A 11 -2.20 1.69 0.07
CA TYR A 11 -3.29 2.65 -0.05
C TYR A 11 -2.89 3.82 -0.94
N LEU A 12 -3.65 4.06 -2.00
CA LEU A 12 -3.32 5.05 -3.03
C LEU A 12 -4.05 6.37 -2.78
N LEU A 13 -3.31 7.46 -2.59
CA LEU A 13 -3.83 8.81 -2.37
C LEU A 13 -4.15 9.56 -3.67
N THR A 14 -4.62 8.86 -4.69
CA THR A 14 -5.13 9.46 -5.92
C THR A 14 -6.64 9.72 -5.79
N GLY A 15 -7.11 10.87 -6.27
CA GLY A 15 -8.53 11.22 -6.27
C GLY A 15 -9.17 11.26 -4.87
N HIS A 16 -10.16 10.39 -4.64
CA HIS A 16 -10.95 10.35 -3.38
C HIS A 16 -10.15 9.82 -2.19
N GLY A 17 -9.08 9.04 -2.40
CA GLY A 17 -8.32 8.41 -1.31
C GLY A 17 -7.73 9.40 -0.30
N ARG A 18 -7.39 10.62 -0.74
CA ARG A 18 -6.88 11.70 0.12
C ARG A 18 -7.93 12.25 1.09
N LYS A 19 -9.21 12.25 0.71
CA LYS A 19 -10.30 12.82 1.54
C LYS A 19 -10.73 11.88 2.67
N HIS A 20 -10.55 10.57 2.48
CA HIS A 20 -11.00 9.53 3.40
C HIS A 20 -9.86 8.87 4.19
N LEU A 21 -8.66 9.47 4.19
CA LEU A 21 -7.50 8.91 4.92
C LEU A 21 -7.81 8.71 6.41
N GLN A 22 -8.58 9.62 7.01
CA GLN A 22 -8.96 9.57 8.42
C GLN A 22 -10.08 8.55 8.70
N GLU A 23 -10.74 8.03 7.67
CA GLU A 23 -11.80 7.01 7.77
C GLU A 23 -11.23 5.59 7.70
N LEU A 24 -9.91 5.46 7.49
CA LEU A 24 -9.24 4.17 7.49
C LEU A 24 -9.27 3.56 8.90
N THR A 25 -10.06 2.49 9.05
CA THR A 25 -10.09 1.67 10.26
C THR A 25 -8.92 0.69 10.34
N ILE A 26 -8.16 0.53 9.26
CA ILE A 26 -7.04 -0.41 9.14
C ILE A 26 -5.85 0.34 8.59
N GLN A 27 -4.68 0.10 9.18
CA GLN A 27 -3.43 0.67 8.70
C GLN A 27 -2.91 -0.16 7.51
N PRO A 28 -2.76 0.44 6.31
CA PRO A 28 -2.09 -0.22 5.19
C PRO A 28 -0.58 -0.29 5.45
N ASP A 29 0.10 -1.24 4.80
CA ASP A 29 1.55 -1.41 4.90
C ASP A 29 2.32 -0.25 4.26
N PHE A 30 1.68 0.42 3.29
CA PHE A 30 2.20 1.62 2.66
C PHE A 30 1.10 2.54 2.18
N ILE A 31 1.35 3.85 2.21
CA ILE A 31 0.47 4.89 1.67
C ILE A 31 1.24 5.60 0.57
N ALA A 32 0.79 5.45 -0.68
CA ALA A 32 1.42 6.01 -1.86
C ALA A 32 0.65 7.23 -2.39
N HIS A 33 1.34 8.27 -2.83
CA HIS A 33 0.76 9.48 -3.41
C HIS A 33 0.21 9.27 -4.82
N ASP A 34 0.85 8.37 -5.57
CA ASP A 34 0.48 8.01 -6.92
C ASP A 34 0.87 6.55 -7.25
N ILE A 35 0.49 6.13 -8.46
CA ILE A 35 0.71 4.76 -8.91
C ILE A 35 2.20 4.44 -9.09
N PHE A 36 3.01 5.45 -9.39
CA PHE A 36 4.44 5.28 -9.60
C PHE A 36 5.12 4.96 -8.27
N GLU A 37 4.83 5.72 -7.23
CA GLU A 37 5.33 5.47 -5.87
C GLU A 37 4.87 4.11 -5.33
N ALA A 38 3.59 3.74 -5.55
CA ALA A 38 3.08 2.42 -5.17
C ALA A 38 3.85 1.29 -5.85
N SER A 39 4.17 1.44 -7.13
CA SER A 39 4.90 0.44 -7.92
C SER A 39 6.34 0.27 -7.40
N LEU A 40 7.02 1.36 -7.07
CA LEU A 40 8.37 1.31 -6.50
C LEU A 40 8.40 0.54 -5.17
N TRP A 41 7.40 0.76 -4.32
CA TRP A 41 7.30 0.04 -3.04
C TRP A 41 7.09 -1.47 -3.25
N ILE A 42 6.20 -1.85 -4.18
CA ILE A 42 5.95 -3.26 -4.51
C ILE A 42 7.25 -3.93 -4.99
N MET A 43 7.96 -3.29 -5.93
CA MET A 43 9.22 -3.82 -6.46
C MET A 43 10.30 -3.96 -5.38
N SER A 44 10.40 -2.98 -4.47
CA SER A 44 11.32 -3.02 -3.33
C SER A 44 11.05 -4.22 -2.43
N ASN A 45 9.78 -4.50 -2.11
CA ASN A 45 9.44 -5.61 -1.22
C ASN A 45 9.61 -6.98 -1.88
N MET A 46 9.30 -7.11 -3.18
CA MET A 46 9.59 -8.34 -3.91
C MET A 46 11.09 -8.67 -3.92
N THR A 47 11.94 -7.66 -4.04
CA THR A 47 13.40 -7.85 -4.01
C THR A 47 13.90 -8.32 -2.64
N ASN A 48 13.30 -7.82 -1.56
CA ASN A 48 13.62 -8.22 -0.20
C ASN A 48 13.18 -9.66 0.13
N GLU A 49 12.10 -10.14 -0.48
CA GLU A 49 11.63 -11.52 -0.32
C GLU A 49 12.50 -12.52 -1.10
N ILE A 50 12.97 -12.16 -2.29
CA ILE A 50 13.84 -13.02 -3.12
C ILE A 50 15.25 -13.16 -2.52
N SER A 51 15.69 -12.17 -1.74
CA SER A 51 17.04 -12.13 -1.14
C SER A 51 17.13 -12.82 0.23
N ARG A 52 16.04 -13.41 0.73
CA ARG A 52 15.96 -14.15 2.00
C ARG A 52 15.93 -15.66 1.77
#